data_AF-A0A942RHP4-F1
#
_entry.id   AF-A0A942RHP4-F1
#
_cell.length_a   1.000
_cell.length_b   1.000
_cell.length_c   1.000
_cell.angle_alpha   90.00
_cell.angle_beta   90.00
_cell.angle_gamma   90.00
#
_symmetry.space_group_name_H-M   'P 1'
#
loop_
_entity.id
_entity.type
_entity.pdbx_description
1 polymer ?
#
loop_
_entity_poly.entity_id
_entity_poly.type
_entity_poly.pdbx_seq_one_letter_code
_entity_poly.pdbx_strand_id
1 'polypeptide(L)'
;MQIASIDLGTNTALLLITEISSDGTIKVLRDELRSPRMGKSVDAQRRISEESFQRVKDVFREYKNIISEYNVEKIIATGTSALRDASNREEFISRMKSETGIAIEILSGEDEALWTFRGAV
;
A
#
# COMPACT_ATOMS: atom_id res chain seq x y z
N MET A 1 6.41 3.98 -19.39
CA MET A 1 6.73 3.09 -18.25
C MET A 1 5.47 2.85 -17.45
N GLN A 2 5.16 1.62 -17.05
CA GLN A 2 4.00 1.34 -16.20
C GLN A 2 4.40 1.13 -14.73
N ILE A 3 3.73 1.85 -13.82
CA ILE A 3 3.97 1.79 -12.37
C ILE A 3 2.67 1.44 -11.66
N ALA A 4 2.75 0.51 -10.71
CA ALA A 4 1.70 0.28 -9.71
C ALA A 4 2.09 0.94 -8.38
N SER A 5 1.22 1.81 -7.86
CA SER A 5 1.33 2.38 -6.52
C SER A 5 0.29 1.73 -5.62
N ILE A 6 0.71 1.25 -4.46
CA ILE A 6 -0.16 0.76 -3.39
C ILE A 6 0.00 1.69 -2.18
N ASP A 7 -1.09 2.26 -1.69
CA ASP A 7 -1.13 3.04 -0.45
C ASP A 7 -1.95 2.29 0.60
N LEU A 8 -1.28 1.84 1.66
CA LEU A 8 -1.89 1.16 2.80
C LEU A 8 -2.09 2.15 3.95
N GLY A 9 -3.31 2.67 4.03
CA GLY A 9 -3.77 3.48 5.13
C GLY A 9 -4.33 2.67 6.30
N THR A 10 -4.87 3.39 7.28
CA THR A 10 -5.52 2.82 8.47
C THR A 10 -6.78 2.02 8.13
N ASN A 11 -7.58 2.51 7.17
CA ASN A 11 -8.87 1.90 6.83
C ASN A 11 -8.87 1.23 5.46
N THR A 12 -8.16 1.84 4.52
CA THR A 12 -8.21 1.54 3.10
C THR A 12 -6.83 1.14 2.61
N ALA A 13 -6.82 0.28 1.61
CA ALA A 13 -5.70 0.10 0.70
C ALA A 13 -6.15 0.59 -0.68
N LEU A 14 -5.30 1.35 -1.35
CA LEU A 14 -5.51 1.83 -2.71
C LEU A 14 -4.49 1.16 -3.62
N LEU A 15 -4.89 0.80 -4.83
CA LEU A 15 -4.02 0.40 -5.92
C LEU A 15 -4.27 1.34 -7.10
N LEU A 16 -3.23 2.02 -7.56
CA LEU A 16 -3.25 2.84 -8.77
C LEU A 16 -2.21 2.31 -9.75
N ILE A 17 -2.65 1.85 -10.91
CA ILE A 17 -1.76 1.46 -12.02
C ILE A 17 -1.78 2.57 -13.04
N THR A 18 -0.61 3.10 -13.39
CA THR A 18 -0.45 4.19 -14.33
C THR A 18 0.56 3.86 -15.42
N GLU A 19 0.38 4.49 -16.58
CA GLU A 19 1.37 4.59 -17.63
C GLU A 19 1.91 6.02 -17.67
N ILE A 20 3.22 6.16 -17.57
CA ILE A 20 3.94 7.43 -17.64
C ILE A 20 4.63 7.50 -19.01
N SER A 21 4.22 8.47 -19.81
CA SER A 21 4.80 8.80 -21.12
C SER A 21 6.16 9.50 -20.97
N SER A 22 6.94 9.53 -22.05
CA SER A 22 8.27 10.19 -22.06
C SER A 22 8.21 11.71 -21.83
N ASP A 23 7.07 12.33 -22.12
CA ASP A 23 6.80 13.75 -21.86
C ASP A 23 6.28 14.03 -20.43
N GLY A 24 6.18 12.98 -19.59
CA GLY A 24 5.68 13.08 -18.22
C GLY A 24 4.16 12.97 -18.09
N THR A 25 3.41 12.79 -19.18
CA THR A 25 1.96 12.59 -19.11
C THR A 25 1.64 11.29 -18.36
N ILE A 26 0.76 11.37 -17.36
CA ILE A 26 0.30 10.23 -16.57
C ILE A 26 -1.09 9.81 -17.05
N LYS A 27 -1.22 8.55 -17.46
CA LYS A 27 -2.49 7.92 -17.80
C LYS A 27 -2.83 6.85 -16.77
N VAL A 28 -4.01 6.95 -16.14
CA VAL A 28 -4.50 5.91 -15.24
C VAL A 28 -4.99 4.71 -16.06
N LEU A 29 -4.45 3.53 -15.76
CA LEU A 29 -4.84 2.25 -16.36
C LEU A 29 -5.79 1.46 -15.46
N ARG A 30 -5.62 1.60 -14.14
CA ARG A 30 -6.48 0.97 -13.13
C ARG A 30 -6.46 1.75 -11.82
N ASP A 31 -7.60 1.79 -11.14
CA ASP A 31 -7.78 2.37 -9.81
C ASP A 31 -8.71 1.45 -9.00
N GLU A 32 -8.23 0.93 -7.88
CA GLU A 32 -8.92 -0.05 -7.05
C GLU A 32 -8.79 0.29 -5.57
N LEU A 33 -9.91 0.31 -4.85
CA LEU A 33 -9.96 0.52 -3.41
C LEU A 33 -10.44 -0.74 -2.70
N ARG A 34 -9.75 -1.13 -1.63
CA ARG A 34 -10.23 -2.13 -0.67
C ARG A 34 -10.20 -1.56 0.74
N SER A 35 -11.05 -2.08 1.63
CA SER A 35 -11.17 -1.59 3.01
C SER A 35 -10.81 -2.70 4.03
N PRO A 36 -9.53 -3.12 4.13
CA PRO A 36 -9.11 -4.16 5.06
C PRO A 36 -9.15 -3.71 6.54
N ARG A 37 -9.34 -2.40 6.81
CA ARG A 37 -9.52 -1.82 8.15
C ARG A 37 -8.43 -2.25 9.15
N MET A 38 -7.17 -2.07 8.77
CA MET A 38 -6.00 -2.40 9.59
C MET A 38 -6.04 -1.76 10.98
N GLY A 39 -6.50 -0.51 11.07
CA GLY A 39 -6.61 0.24 12.32
C GLY A 39 -7.70 -0.22 13.29
N LYS A 40 -8.67 -1.02 12.83
CA LYS A 40 -9.83 -1.41 13.65
C LYS A 40 -9.48 -2.46 14.73
N SER A 41 -8.30 -3.08 14.64
CA SER A 41 -7.87 -4.15 15.54
C SER A 41 -6.47 -3.93 16.10
N VAL A 42 -6.05 -2.67 16.18
CA VAL A 42 -4.83 -2.29 16.90
C VAL A 42 -5.13 -2.44 18.39
N ASP A 43 -4.52 -3.43 19.03
CA ASP A 43 -4.78 -3.72 20.45
C ASP A 43 -4.21 -2.63 21.37
N ALA A 44 -4.42 -2.77 22.69
CA ALA A 44 -3.91 -1.82 23.67
C ALA A 44 -2.38 -1.66 23.62
N GLN A 45 -1.66 -2.67 23.10
CA GLN A 45 -0.21 -2.67 22.89
C GLN A 45 0.20 -2.06 21.54
N ARG A 46 -0.73 -1.47 20.80
CA ARG A 46 -0.53 -0.96 19.44
C ARG A 46 -0.03 -2.03 18.47
N ARG A 47 -0.40 -3.30 18.64
CA ARG A 47 -0.03 -4.35 17.70
C ARG A 47 -1.12 -4.52 16.63
N ILE A 48 -0.69 -4.72 15.40
CA ILE A 48 -1.57 -5.17 14.32
C ILE A 48 -1.93 -6.63 14.60
N SER A 49 -3.22 -6.93 14.73
CA SER A 49 -3.72 -8.28 14.97
C SER A 49 -3.49 -9.21 13.78
N GLU A 50 -3.41 -10.52 14.05
CA GLU A 50 -3.30 -11.54 12.99
C GLU A 50 -4.48 -11.49 12.01
N GLU A 51 -5.69 -11.21 12.51
CA GLU A 51 -6.88 -11.03 11.68
C GLU A 51 -6.71 -9.85 10.70
N SER A 52 -6.18 -8.72 11.17
CA SER A 52 -5.91 -7.57 10.31
C SER A 52 -4.79 -7.85 9.31
N PHE A 53 -3.74 -8.55 9.73
CA PHE A 53 -2.69 -9.02 8.83
C PHE A 53 -3.27 -9.89 7.71
N GLN A 54 -4.12 -10.86 8.04
CA GLN A 54 -4.73 -11.74 7.04
C GLN A 54 -5.59 -10.95 6.03
N ARG A 55 -6.41 -10.00 6.50
CA ARG A 55 -7.20 -9.12 5.60
C ARG A 55 -6.31 -8.30 4.67
N VAL A 56 -5.25 -7.69 5.18
CA VAL A 56 -4.34 -6.87 4.36
C VAL A 56 -3.57 -7.76 3.37
N LYS A 57 -3.11 -8.93 3.80
CA LYS A 57 -2.45 -9.91 2.94
C LYS A 57 -3.33 -10.35 1.78
N ASP A 58 -4.60 -10.64 2.03
CA ASP A 58 -5.53 -11.08 0.99
C ASP A 58 -5.76 -9.96 -0.05
N VAL A 59 -5.87 -8.71 0.40
CA VAL A 59 -5.92 -7.54 -0.49
C VAL A 59 -4.64 -7.40 -1.31
N PHE A 60 -3.46 -7.57 -0.72
CA PHE A 60 -2.19 -7.47 -1.46
C PHE A 60 -2.00 -8.62 -2.47
N ARG A 61 -2.52 -9.82 -2.18
CA ARG A 61 -2.54 -10.93 -3.14
C ARG A 61 -3.48 -10.64 -4.30
N GLU A 62 -4.66 -10.08 -4.02
CA GLU A 62 -5.59 -9.61 -5.03
C GLU A 62 -4.92 -8.55 -5.92
N TYR A 63 -4.29 -7.53 -5.33
CA TYR A 63 -3.56 -6.50 -6.05
C TYR A 63 -2.41 -7.06 -6.89
N LYS A 64 -1.67 -8.05 -6.38
CA LYS A 64 -0.64 -8.71 -7.17
C LYS A 64 -1.20 -9.40 -8.41
N ASN A 65 -2.36 -10.06 -8.29
CA ASN A 65 -3.04 -10.68 -9.43
C ASN A 65 -3.47 -9.62 -10.45
N ILE A 66 -4.10 -8.54 -9.99
CA ILE A 66 -4.49 -7.41 -10.86
C ILE A 66 -3.26 -6.84 -11.56
N ILE A 67 -2.18 -6.54 -10.83
CA ILE A 67 -0.93 -6.02 -11.38
C ILE A 67 -0.33 -6.96 -12.44
N SER A 68 -0.46 -8.28 -12.28
CA SER A 68 0.07 -9.28 -13.23
C SER A 68 -0.61 -9.27 -14.59
N GLU A 69 -1.79 -8.64 -14.72
CA GLU A 69 -2.49 -8.44 -15.99
C GLU A 69 -1.94 -7.24 -16.79
N TYR A 70 -1.02 -6.47 -16.21
CA TYR A 70 -0.42 -5.26 -16.79
C TYR A 70 1.10 -5.42 -16.96
N ASN A 71 1.70 -4.59 -17.81
CA ASN A 71 3.14 -4.58 -18.05
C ASN A 71 3.87 -3.71 -17.00
N VAL A 72 3.52 -3.87 -15.73
CA VAL A 72 4.07 -3.05 -14.64
C VAL A 72 5.55 -3.36 -14.44
N GLU A 73 6.38 -2.33 -14.57
CA GLU A 73 7.83 -2.42 -14.41
C GLU A 73 8.26 -2.18 -12.96
N LYS A 74 7.44 -1.47 -12.19
CA LYS A 74 7.73 -1.10 -10.80
C LYS A 74 6.47 -1.11 -9.95
N ILE A 75 6.56 -1.77 -8.79
CA ILE A 75 5.56 -1.71 -7.72
C ILE A 75 6.14 -0.85 -6.60
N ILE A 76 5.40 0.17 -6.18
CA ILE A 76 5.72 1.02 -5.04
C ILE A 76 4.60 0.81 -4.04
N ALA A 77 4.88 0.20 -2.89
CA ALA A 77 3.89 0.05 -1.83
C ALA A 77 4.32 0.83 -0.59
N THR A 78 3.41 1.63 -0.06
CA THR A 78 3.65 2.49 1.10
C THR A 78 2.63 2.23 2.19
N GLY A 79 3.03 2.45 3.44
CA GLY A 79 2.15 2.40 4.61
C GLY A 79 2.25 3.66 5.45
N THR A 80 1.12 4.13 5.98
CA THR A 80 1.03 5.43 6.68
C THR A 80 0.78 5.27 8.19
N SER A 81 -0.10 6.10 8.77
CA SER A 81 -0.30 6.27 10.21
C SER A 81 -0.42 4.96 11.01
N ALA A 82 -1.32 4.05 10.66
CA ALA A 82 -1.50 2.82 11.41
C ALA A 82 -0.25 1.92 11.42
N LEU A 83 0.52 1.88 10.32
CA LEU A 83 1.75 1.09 10.26
C LEU A 83 2.92 1.81 10.95
N ARG A 84 2.97 3.15 10.89
CA ARG A 84 3.91 3.96 11.69
C ARG A 84 3.75 3.70 13.19
N ASP A 85 2.50 3.68 13.67
CA ASP A 85 2.19 3.62 15.10
C ASP A 85 2.25 2.19 15.67
N ALA A 86 2.30 1.18 14.81
CA ALA A 86 2.28 -0.21 15.21
C ALA A 86 3.60 -0.65 15.85
N SER A 87 3.52 -1.31 17.01
CA SER A 87 4.70 -1.82 17.75
C SER A 87 5.32 -3.06 17.11
N ASN A 88 4.61 -3.71 16.18
CA ASN A 88 5.07 -4.89 15.42
C ASN A 88 5.20 -4.62 13.92
N ARG A 89 5.40 -3.36 13.52
CA ARG A 89 5.47 -2.97 12.10
C ARG A 89 6.59 -3.67 11.33
N GLU A 90 7.77 -3.88 11.92
CA GLU A 90 8.89 -4.55 11.25
C GLU A 90 8.56 -6.03 10.97
N GLU A 91 7.94 -6.71 11.93
CA GLU A 91 7.41 -8.07 11.78
C GLU A 91 6.36 -8.11 10.66
N PHE A 92 5.39 -7.19 10.70
CA PHE A 92 4.33 -7.09 9.71
C PHE A 92 4.88 -6.90 8.29
N ILE A 93 5.80 -5.94 8.08
CA ILE A 93 6.39 -5.66 6.77
C ILE A 93 7.19 -6.85 6.26
N SER A 94 7.98 -7.49 7.13
CA SER A 94 8.75 -8.68 6.77
C SER A 94 7.83 -9.81 6.30
N ARG A 95 6.73 -10.05 7.04
CA ARG A 95 5.73 -11.07 6.69
C ARG A 95 4.99 -10.73 5.40
N MET A 96 4.59 -9.48 5.21
CA MET A 96 3.95 -9.03 3.96
C MET A 96 4.87 -9.28 2.76
N LYS A 97 6.16 -8.93 2.87
CA LYS A 97 7.14 -9.19 1.82
C LYS A 97 7.31 -10.68 1.55
N SER A 98 7.43 -11.53 2.58
CA SER A 98 7.58 -12.97 2.37
C SER A 98 6.33 -13.66 1.82
N GLU A 99 5.14 -13.24 2.23
CA GLU A 99 3.89 -13.92 1.90
C GLU A 99 3.19 -13.39 0.63
N THR A 100 3.53 -12.18 0.20
CA THR A 100 2.97 -11.54 -1.01
C THR A 100 4.04 -11.23 -2.07
N GLY A 101 5.30 -11.07 -1.66
CA GLY A 101 6.37 -10.60 -2.53
C GLY A 101 6.42 -9.08 -2.71
N ILE A 102 5.52 -8.32 -2.06
CA ILE A 102 5.47 -6.85 -2.13
C ILE A 102 6.11 -6.27 -0.87
N ALA A 103 7.15 -5.47 -1.04
CA ALA A 103 7.79 -4.75 0.05
C ALA A 103 7.02 -3.45 0.33
N ILE A 104 6.75 -3.17 1.61
CA ILE A 104 6.07 -1.95 2.05
C ILE A 104 7.08 -1.02 2.70
N GLU A 105 7.11 0.23 2.26
CA GLU A 105 7.89 1.30 2.87
C GLU A 105 6.99 2.15 3.76
N ILE A 106 7.44 2.48 4.97
CA ILE A 106 6.67 3.37 5.87
C ILE A 106 7.03 4.81 5.54
N LEU A 107 6.02 5.61 5.21
CA LEU A 107 6.20 7.05 5.03
C LEU A 107 6.19 7.76 6.38
N SER A 108 7.07 8.76 6.54
CA SER A 108 6.95 9.72 7.63
C SER A 108 5.64 10.51 7.49
N GLY A 109 5.17 11.13 8.57
CA GLY A 109 3.97 11.98 8.50
C GLY A 109 4.17 13.20 7.58
N GLU A 110 5.40 13.72 7.52
CA GLU A 110 5.76 14.84 6.64
C GLU A 110 5.75 14.41 5.17
N ASP A 111 6.33 13.25 4.85
CA ASP A 111 6.31 12.70 3.49
C ASP A 111 4.88 12.39 3.04
N GLU A 112 4.07 11.78 3.90
CA GLU A 112 2.65 11.52 3.62
C GLU A 112 1.89 12.81 3.27
N ALA A 113 2.08 13.87 4.05
CA ALA A 113 1.46 15.17 3.82
C ALA A 113 1.96 15.81 2.50
N LEU A 114 3.27 15.75 2.26
CA LEU A 114 3.89 16.29 1.04
C LEU A 114 3.37 15.59 -0.22
N TRP A 115 3.36 14.25 -0.23
CA TRP A 115 2.91 13.47 -1.38
C TRP A 115 1.41 13.60 -1.63
N THR A 116 0.62 13.67 -0.55
CA THR A 116 -0.82 13.99 -0.65
C THR A 116 -1.04 15.34 -1.32
N PHE A 117 -0.31 16.38 -0.90
CA PHE A 117 -0.40 17.70 -1.53
C PHE A 117 0.00 17.64 -3.00
N ARG A 118 1.12 16.99 -3.33
CA ARG A 118 1.61 16.84 -4.71
C ARG A 118 0.68 16.05 -5.61
N GLY A 119 -0.06 15.08 -5.09
CA GLY A 119 -1.05 14.32 -5.85
C GLY A 119 -2.35 15.07 -6.12
N ALA A 120 -2.62 16.15 -5.37
CA ALA A 120 -3.84 16.93 -5.48
C ALA A 120 -3.71 18.18 -6.37
N VAL A 121 -2.48 18.61 -6.69
CA VAL A 121 -2.18 19.83 -7.48
C VAL A 121 -1.50 19.49 -8.79
#